data_AF-A0AAW4VXQ0-F1
#
_entry.id   AF-A0AAW4VXQ0-F1
#
_cell.length_a   1.000
_cell.length_b   1.000
_cell.length_c   1.000
_cell.angle_alpha   90.00
_cell.angle_beta   90.00
_cell.angle_gamma   90.00
#
_symmetry.space_group_name_H-M   'P 1'
#
loop_
_entity.id
_entity.type
_entity.pdbx_description
1 polymer ?
#
loop_
_entity_poly.entity_id
_entity_poly.type
_entity_poly.pdbx_seq_one_letter_code
_entity_poly.pdbx_strand_id
1 'polypeptide(L)'
;MLSARIKAIFVLLLATIVIMAVTVKNTPPVSEYMQTGIRLSDLPDLERTEFMVAKGATAVPYNYKTSAGFQELTTDLVARYEENPYRILTGTYGSSSTNLYAEEVRKIVNDYYGIYHVEYYFDHYPEYPPYSPDSET
;
A
#
# COMPACT_ATOMS: atom_id res chain seq x y z
N MET A 1 16.18 -14.04 48.38
CA MET A 1 14.98 -13.25 47.99
C MET A 1 15.44 -11.86 47.57
N LEU A 2 15.23 -11.49 46.31
CA LEU A 2 15.53 -10.14 45.82
C LEU A 2 14.66 -9.12 46.57
N SER A 3 15.22 -7.99 47.00
CA SER A 3 14.46 -6.98 47.75
C SER A 3 13.29 -6.46 46.90
N ALA A 4 12.19 -6.05 47.55
CA ALA A 4 11.00 -5.54 46.86
C ALA A 4 11.35 -4.39 45.90
N ARG A 5 12.34 -3.56 46.26
CA ARG A 5 12.84 -2.46 45.41
C ARG A 5 13.48 -2.98 44.13
N ILE A 6 14.29 -4.04 44.21
CA ILE A 6 14.96 -4.62 43.03
C ILE A 6 13.92 -5.29 42.12
N LYS A 7 12.93 -5.99 42.69
CA LYS A 7 11.81 -6.56 41.90
C LYS A 7 11.03 -5.47 41.16
N ALA A 8 10.75 -4.35 41.82
CA ALA A 8 10.06 -3.21 41.19
C ALA A 8 10.87 -2.63 40.02
N ILE A 9 12.20 -2.51 40.17
CA ILE A 9 13.08 -2.06 39.08
C ILE A 9 13.05 -3.01 37.89
N PHE A 10 13.08 -4.32 38.11
CA PHE A 10 12.98 -5.32 37.03
C PHE A 10 11.64 -5.25 36.29
N VAL A 11 10.54 -5.12 37.03
CA VAL A 11 9.19 -4.98 36.43
C VAL A 11 9.11 -3.69 35.62
N LEU A 12 9.64 -2.59 36.15
CA LEU A 12 9.66 -1.31 35.43
C LEU A 12 10.46 -1.43 34.14
N LEU A 13 11.67 -1.99 34.19
CA LEU A 13 12.53 -2.17 33.02
C LEU A 13 11.88 -3.05 31.95
N LEU A 14 11.22 -4.15 32.35
CA LEU A 14 10.48 -5.01 31.42
C LEU A 14 9.30 -4.27 30.79
N ALA A 15 8.54 -3.49 31.58
CA ALA A 15 7.46 -2.65 31.05
C ALA A 15 7.99 -1.64 30.03
N THR A 16 9.12 -0.98 30.29
CA THR A 16 9.74 -0.04 29.35
C THR A 16 10.14 -0.72 28.04
N ILE A 17 10.74 -1.91 28.10
CA ILE A 17 11.11 -2.68 26.90
C ILE A 17 9.85 -3.06 26.10
N VAL A 18 8.80 -3.53 26.78
CA VAL A 18 7.53 -3.89 26.12
C VAL A 18 6.92 -2.67 25.44
N ILE A 19 6.89 -1.52 26.11
CA ILE A 19 6.39 -0.27 25.51
C ILE A 19 7.22 0.09 24.29
N MET A 20 8.55 0.11 24.39
CA MET A 20 9.41 0.41 23.23
C MET A 20 9.20 -0.57 22.07
N ALA A 21 9.06 -1.87 22.34
CA ALA A 21 8.82 -2.87 21.31
C ALA A 21 7.47 -2.66 20.61
N VAL A 22 6.42 -2.33 21.36
CA VAL A 22 5.09 -2.00 20.81
C VAL A 22 5.15 -0.70 20.02
N THR A 23 5.83 0.33 20.54
CA THR A 23 6.01 1.60 19.83
C THR A 23 6.75 1.39 18.53
N VAL A 24 7.90 0.72 18.51
CA VAL A 24 8.67 0.46 17.29
C VAL A 24 7.86 -0.32 16.25
N LYS A 25 7.04 -1.29 16.67
CA LYS A 25 6.16 -2.03 15.76
C LYS A 25 5.04 -1.18 15.16
N ASN A 26 4.56 -0.18 15.90
CA ASN A 26 3.42 0.64 15.51
C ASN A 26 3.83 1.99 14.91
N THR A 27 5.09 2.40 15.05
CA THR A 27 5.63 3.60 14.39
C THR A 27 5.77 3.31 12.90
N PRO A 28 5.08 4.05 12.03
CA PRO A 28 5.23 3.85 10.60
C PRO A 28 6.67 4.14 10.14
N PRO A 29 7.17 3.43 9.12
CA PRO A 29 8.50 3.70 8.59
C PRO A 29 8.59 5.12 8.02
N VAL A 30 9.81 5.67 7.97
CA VAL A 30 10.04 6.95 7.26
C VAL A 30 9.80 6.72 5.77
N SER A 31 8.88 7.49 5.19
CA SER A 31 8.47 7.30 3.81
C SER A 31 9.59 7.59 2.82
N GLU A 32 9.55 6.93 1.66
CA GLU A 32 10.56 7.11 0.60
C GLU A 32 10.56 8.54 0.03
N TYR A 33 9.37 9.17 -0.02
CA TYR A 33 9.28 10.59 -0.34
C TYR A 33 10.03 11.46 0.68
N MET A 34 9.89 11.21 1.98
CA MET A 34 10.63 11.97 3.00
C MET A 34 12.15 11.78 2.90
N GLN A 35 12.61 10.64 2.41
CA GLN A 35 14.04 10.35 2.23
C GLN A 35 14.61 10.99 0.96
N THR A 36 13.86 10.99 -0.14
CA THR A 36 14.35 11.39 -1.47
C THR A 36 13.90 12.79 -1.91
N GLY A 37 12.72 13.23 -1.48
CA GLY A 37 12.08 14.47 -1.87
C GLY A 37 11.52 14.49 -3.30
N ILE A 38 11.57 13.38 -4.02
CA ILE A 38 11.15 13.28 -5.43
C ILE A 38 9.67 12.95 -5.49
N ARG A 39 8.87 13.69 -6.28
CA ARG A 39 7.47 13.29 -6.48
C ARG A 39 7.38 12.20 -7.54
N LEU A 40 6.48 11.25 -7.35
CA LEU A 40 6.22 10.22 -8.37
C LEU A 40 5.69 10.85 -9.66
N SER A 41 4.95 11.96 -9.59
CA SER A 41 4.54 12.75 -10.75
C SER A 41 5.71 13.26 -11.59
N ASP A 42 6.88 13.48 -10.99
CA ASP A 42 8.03 14.09 -11.68
C ASP A 42 8.86 13.06 -12.45
N LEU A 43 8.62 11.76 -12.23
CA LEU A 43 9.27 10.68 -12.96
C LEU A 43 8.79 10.61 -14.42
N PRO A 44 9.62 10.18 -15.38
CA PRO A 44 9.16 9.81 -16.72
C PRO A 44 8.08 8.72 -16.69
N ASP A 45 7.17 8.71 -17.67
CA ASP A 45 6.00 7.80 -17.67
C ASP A 45 6.35 6.32 -17.59
N LEU A 46 7.40 5.90 -18.32
CA LEU A 46 7.92 4.54 -18.25
C LEU A 46 8.51 4.23 -16.87
N GLU A 47 9.36 5.11 -16.34
CA GLU A 47 10.03 4.92 -15.06
C GLU A 47 9.03 4.87 -13.91
N ARG A 48 7.99 5.71 -13.94
CA ARG A 48 6.88 5.68 -12.99
C ARG A 48 6.13 4.35 -13.05
N THR A 49 5.87 3.84 -14.25
CA THR A 49 5.20 2.55 -14.42
C THR A 49 6.06 1.40 -13.93
N GLU A 50 7.36 1.42 -14.24
CA GLU A 50 8.33 0.45 -13.74
C GLU A 50 8.46 0.51 -12.21
N PHE A 51 8.36 1.70 -11.61
CA PHE A 51 8.31 1.87 -10.17
C PHE A 51 7.09 1.17 -9.56
N MET A 52 5.90 1.34 -10.12
CA MET A 52 4.69 0.63 -9.63
C MET A 52 4.88 -0.88 -9.66
N VAL A 53 5.43 -1.41 -10.77
CA VAL A 53 5.73 -2.84 -10.92
C VAL A 53 6.75 -3.29 -9.88
N ALA A 54 7.82 -2.52 -9.68
CA ALA A 54 8.87 -2.84 -8.71
C ALA A 54 8.36 -2.83 -7.25
N LYS A 55 7.33 -2.02 -6.95
CA LYS A 55 6.64 -1.98 -5.65
C LYS A 55 5.52 -3.01 -5.49
N GLY A 56 5.35 -3.89 -6.49
CA GLY A 56 4.47 -5.05 -6.38
C GLY A 56 3.09 -4.89 -7.03
N ALA A 57 2.89 -3.91 -7.93
CA ALA A 57 1.69 -3.91 -8.76
C ALA A 57 1.67 -5.16 -9.65
N THR A 58 0.56 -5.89 -9.63
CA THR A 58 0.40 -7.19 -10.32
C THR A 58 -0.57 -7.12 -11.49
N ALA A 59 -1.52 -6.18 -11.46
CA ALA A 59 -2.53 -5.98 -12.50
C ALA A 59 -2.00 -5.18 -13.70
N VAL A 60 -0.83 -5.56 -14.19
CA VAL A 60 -0.05 -4.84 -15.21
C VAL A 60 0.01 -5.69 -16.47
N PRO A 61 -0.34 -5.17 -17.67
CA PRO A 61 -0.30 -5.95 -18.90
C PRO A 61 1.15 -6.28 -19.29
N TYR A 62 1.39 -7.45 -19.89
CA TYR A 62 2.74 -7.91 -20.26
C TYR A 62 3.54 -6.90 -21.10
N ASN A 63 2.87 -6.13 -21.95
CA ASN A 63 3.46 -5.13 -22.84
C ASN A 63 3.48 -3.70 -22.26
N TYR A 64 3.34 -3.52 -20.93
CA TYR A 64 3.26 -2.19 -20.32
C TYR A 64 4.45 -1.27 -20.68
N LYS A 65 5.64 -1.82 -20.89
CA LYS A 65 6.85 -1.06 -21.25
C LYS A 65 6.77 -0.36 -22.60
N THR A 66 5.98 -0.90 -23.53
CA THR A 66 5.78 -0.33 -24.88
C THR A 66 4.39 0.26 -25.07
N SER A 67 3.51 0.12 -24.08
CA SER A 67 2.12 0.57 -24.14
C SER A 67 1.99 2.00 -23.61
N ALA A 68 2.08 2.99 -24.50
CA ALA A 68 1.92 4.41 -24.15
C ALA A 68 0.62 4.69 -23.37
N GLY A 69 -0.52 4.16 -23.82
CA GLY A 69 -1.80 4.36 -23.12
C GLY A 69 -1.85 3.75 -21.72
N PHE A 70 -1.06 2.70 -21.45
CA PHE A 70 -0.97 2.17 -20.09
C PHE A 70 -0.06 3.04 -19.21
N GLN A 71 1.04 3.55 -19.77
CA GLN A 71 1.92 4.47 -19.07
C GLN A 71 1.19 5.78 -18.73
N GLU A 72 0.40 6.31 -19.66
CA GLU A 72 -0.48 7.48 -19.44
C GLU A 72 -1.53 7.22 -18.36
N LEU A 73 -2.14 6.02 -18.33
CA LEU A 73 -3.05 5.63 -17.26
C LEU A 73 -2.34 5.68 -15.90
N THR A 74 -1.12 5.14 -15.79
CA THR A 74 -0.33 5.21 -14.56
C THR A 74 -0.08 6.66 -14.15
N THR A 75 0.25 7.53 -15.11
CA THR A 75 0.47 8.97 -14.87
C THR A 75 -0.78 9.64 -14.28
N ASP A 76 -1.94 9.43 -14.90
CA ASP A 76 -3.22 9.97 -14.43
C ASP A 76 -3.60 9.44 -13.04
N LEU A 77 -3.43 8.14 -12.80
CA LEU A 77 -3.70 7.54 -11.48
C LEU A 77 -2.80 8.14 -10.39
N VAL A 78 -1.49 8.22 -10.64
CA VAL A 78 -0.55 8.80 -9.67
C VAL A 78 -0.89 10.26 -9.39
N ALA A 79 -1.14 11.07 -10.41
CA ALA A 79 -1.51 12.47 -10.22
C ALA A 79 -2.77 12.62 -9.35
N ARG A 80 -3.79 11.78 -9.60
CA ARG A 80 -5.03 11.80 -8.81
C ARG A 80 -4.84 11.40 -7.36
N TYR A 81 -3.96 10.43 -7.08
CA TYR A 81 -3.71 9.98 -5.71
C TYR A 81 -2.74 10.88 -4.95
N GLU A 82 -1.83 11.56 -5.64
CA GLU A 82 -1.05 12.64 -5.04
C GLU A 82 -1.93 13.84 -4.67
N GLU A 83 -2.91 14.18 -5.51
CA GLU A 83 -3.88 15.23 -5.22
C GLU A 83 -4.86 14.83 -4.10
N ASN A 84 -5.38 13.60 -4.17
CA ASN A 84 -6.31 13.06 -3.17
C ASN A 84 -6.03 11.57 -2.89
N PRO A 85 -5.28 11.25 -1.81
CA PRO A 85 -4.85 9.89 -1.48
C PRO A 85 -5.98 8.96 -1.02
N TYR A 86 -7.13 9.54 -0.64
CA TYR A 86 -8.33 8.84 -0.22
C TYR A 86 -9.34 8.68 -1.35
N ARG A 87 -9.02 9.16 -2.56
CA ARG A 87 -9.90 9.03 -3.70
C ARG A 87 -10.05 7.56 -4.07
N ILE A 88 -11.28 7.15 -4.31
CA ILE A 88 -11.63 5.78 -4.65
C ILE A 88 -12.00 5.78 -6.13
N LEU A 89 -11.22 5.08 -6.94
CA LEU A 89 -11.46 4.95 -8.38
C LEU A 89 -11.92 3.53 -8.77
N THR A 90 -11.96 2.59 -7.82
CA THR A 90 -12.54 1.27 -8.05
C THR A 90 -13.99 1.36 -8.51
N GLY A 91 -14.33 0.61 -9.56
CA GLY A 91 -15.65 0.59 -10.17
C GLY A 91 -15.89 1.71 -11.18
N THR A 92 -14.96 2.66 -11.32
CA THR A 92 -15.08 3.73 -12.34
C THR A 92 -14.60 3.28 -13.72
N TYR A 93 -13.70 2.31 -13.77
CA TYR A 93 -13.22 1.74 -15.03
C TYR A 93 -14.08 0.56 -15.45
N GLY A 94 -14.30 0.39 -16.76
CA GLY A 94 -15.10 -0.72 -17.30
C GLY A 94 -14.45 -2.10 -17.19
N SER A 95 -13.18 -2.17 -16.79
CA SER A 95 -12.41 -3.42 -16.65
C SER A 95 -12.04 -3.69 -15.20
N SER A 96 -12.30 -4.91 -14.72
CA SER A 96 -11.90 -5.36 -13.39
C SER A 96 -10.38 -5.28 -13.18
N SER A 97 -9.58 -5.58 -14.20
CA SER A 97 -8.11 -5.49 -14.11
C SER A 97 -7.64 -4.05 -13.95
N THR A 98 -8.28 -3.10 -14.63
CA THR A 98 -7.96 -1.68 -14.51
C THR A 98 -8.37 -1.12 -13.15
N ASN A 99 -9.52 -1.55 -12.62
CA ASN A 99 -9.94 -1.21 -11.26
C ASN A 99 -8.98 -1.77 -10.21
N LEU A 100 -8.52 -3.02 -10.38
CA LEU A 100 -7.51 -3.62 -9.50
C LEU A 100 -6.20 -2.83 -9.55
N TYR A 101 -5.71 -2.52 -10.75
CA TYR A 101 -4.51 -1.72 -10.93
C TYR A 101 -4.63 -0.34 -10.29
N ALA A 102 -5.79 0.32 -10.41
CA ALA A 102 -6.02 1.61 -9.78
C ALA A 102 -5.88 1.56 -8.25
N GLU A 103 -6.33 0.50 -7.58
CA GLU A 103 -6.13 0.35 -6.13
C GLU A 103 -4.70 -0.05 -5.77
N GLU A 104 -4.04 -0.89 -6.57
CA GLU A 104 -2.62 -1.20 -6.38
C GLU A 104 -1.77 0.07 -6.45
N VAL A 105 -2.00 0.93 -7.45
CA VAL A 105 -1.33 2.22 -7.57
C VAL A 105 -1.64 3.11 -6.36
N ARG A 106 -2.89 3.14 -5.89
CA ARG A 106 -3.26 3.90 -4.69
C ARG A 106 -2.48 3.46 -3.46
N LYS A 107 -2.36 2.14 -3.25
CA LYS A 107 -1.56 1.55 -2.15
C LYS A 107 -0.11 1.99 -2.23
N ILE A 108 0.50 1.83 -3.41
CA ILE A 108 1.91 2.13 -3.63
C ILE A 108 2.20 3.62 -3.44
N VAL A 109 1.35 4.49 -4.00
CA VAL A 109 1.49 5.96 -3.83
C VAL A 109 1.36 6.33 -2.35
N ASN A 110 0.36 5.81 -1.65
CA ASN A 110 0.17 6.10 -0.23
C ASN A 110 1.34 5.62 0.62
N ASP A 111 1.87 4.42 0.39
CA ASP A 111 3.05 3.91 1.09
C ASP A 111 4.29 4.77 0.81
N TYR A 112 4.50 5.16 -0.46
CA TYR A 112 5.61 6.02 -0.86
C TYR A 112 5.61 7.39 -0.15
N TYR A 113 4.41 7.98 0.04
CA TYR A 113 4.24 9.26 0.72
C TYR A 113 4.10 9.16 2.24
N GLY A 114 3.98 7.95 2.79
CA GLY A 114 3.83 7.72 4.22
C GLY A 114 2.41 7.98 4.74
N ILE A 115 1.42 7.74 3.89
CA ILE A 115 -0.01 7.88 4.20
C ILE A 115 -0.51 6.53 4.69
N TYR A 116 -0.45 6.36 6.00
CA TYR A 116 -0.85 5.13 6.69
C TYR A 116 -2.29 5.24 7.21
N HIS A 117 -2.91 4.10 7.56
CA HIS A 117 -4.31 3.99 8.02
C HIS A 117 -5.38 4.28 6.95
N VAL A 118 -5.14 3.84 5.73
CA VAL A 118 -6.11 3.91 4.64
C VAL A 118 -6.71 2.53 4.39
N GLU A 119 -8.04 2.43 4.32
CA GLU A 119 -8.71 1.18 3.95
C GLU A 119 -8.65 0.97 2.43
N TYR A 120 -8.34 -0.27 2.02
CA TYR A 120 -8.31 -0.64 0.61
C TYR A 120 -9.38 -1.68 0.28
N TYR A 121 -10.01 -1.50 -0.88
CA TYR A 121 -11.16 -2.31 -1.32
C TYR A 121 -10.83 -3.79 -1.48
N PHE A 122 -9.67 -4.08 -2.08
CA PHE A 122 -9.29 -5.46 -2.38
C PHE A 122 -8.55 -6.18 -1.23
N ASP A 123 -8.28 -5.50 -0.12
CA ASP A 123 -7.82 -6.17 1.12
C ASP A 123 -8.98 -6.87 1.84
N HIS A 124 -10.22 -6.54 1.45
CA HIS A 124 -11.46 -7.10 1.98
C HIS A 124 -12.12 -8.09 1.02
N TYR A 125 -11.39 -8.71 0.09
CA TYR A 125 -12.00 -9.83 -0.65
C TYR A 125 -12.46 -10.85 0.40
N PRO A 126 -13.79 -11.10 0.54
CA PRO A 126 -14.19 -12.29 1.24
C PRO A 126 -13.50 -13.44 0.52
N GLU A 127 -12.91 -14.37 1.26
CA GLU A 127 -12.61 -15.69 0.71
C GLU A 127 -13.87 -16.09 -0.06
N TYR A 128 -13.79 -16.12 -1.39
CA TYR A 128 -14.93 -16.54 -2.19
C TYR A 128 -15.37 -17.88 -1.60
N PRO A 129 -16.65 -18.04 -1.22
CA PRO A 129 -17.11 -19.37 -0.82
C PRO A 129 -16.73 -20.31 -1.97
N PRO A 130 -16.16 -21.49 -1.65
CA PRO A 130 -15.69 -22.41 -2.69
C PRO A 130 -16.82 -22.64 -3.69
N TYR A 131 -16.51 -22.52 -4.97
CA TYR A 131 -17.42 -22.79 -6.06
C TYR A 131 -18.14 -24.12 -5.80
N SER A 132 -19.45 -24.07 -5.54
CA SER A 132 -20.32 -25.24 -5.47
C SER A 132 -20.95 -25.40 -6.86
N PRO A 133 -20.64 -26.47 -7.60
CA PRO A 133 -21.20 -26.74 -8.93
C PRO A 133 -22.68 -27.13 -8.91
N ASP A 134 -23.38 -26.98 -7.77
CA ASP A 134 -24.67 -27.64 -7.53
C ASP A 134 -25.88 -26.77 -7.95
N SER A 135 -25.66 -25.64 -8.65
CA SER A 135 -26.74 -24.74 -9.09
C SER A 135 -27.02 -24.73 -10.59
N GLU A 136 -26.58 -25.75 -11.32
CA GLU A 136 -27.10 -26.05 -12.67
C GLU A 136 -28.10 -27.21 -12.59
N THR A 137 -29.36 -26.88 -12.32
CA THR A 137 -30.53 -27.72 -12.64
C THR A 137 -31.63 -26.87 -13.23
#